data_AF-A0A9P1MAI4-F1
#
_entry.id   AF-A0A9P1MAI4-F1
#
_cell.length_a   1.000
_cell.length_b   1.000
_cell.length_c   1.000
_cell.angle_alpha   90.00
_cell.angle_beta   90.00
_cell.angle_gamma   90.00
#
_symmetry.space_group_name_H-M   'P 1'
#
loop_
_entity.id
_entity.type
_entity.pdbx_description
1 polymer ?
#
loop_
_entity_poly.entity_id
_entity_poly.type
_entity_poly.pdbx_seq_one_letter_code
_entity_poly.pdbx_strand_id
1 'polypeptide(L)'
;MRELDYIKAAPSGYRVGPRRRDDLKSGKSKLACDLVSSVQFRFLAAADAPYMLLAIPLRRTWSQAIKGTVLPVRAVGGKSAGLKGQRKKRAEKKNGLPDPRPDGHRRRLVPCPGVPSTGLAARPRCALDPDAASLAFERANRLPPESELAPAMSTYELPLRTRGRDVVDARGRRVKLASVNWYGASDELFASGGLDARHRDDIARLIRRLGFNSVRLPYSDELVTSNPIVRAADVAANPDLIGLSALEVFHATVRSLTGAGIAVIVNNHITRASWCDGFDLCDASWKNDHLGPLCPLRQTEEDWIRHWEAVVAPLADDPLVIGVDLRNEVRGLWGTMSWDSWAAAAERAGDRLLALNPDWLIIVGGTSSGNDLSGGRYATRSYESFVSTVRRHWGYLLEGDIAPVWVGEFGAPARPGVGDARYWRHLVRYLKVLDADFGYWALNPRKMSRDGSSVPETYGLVEEDWKTPVLDYRMKSMIELMRDVADSESEDEAGRGIGERK
;
A
#
# COMPACT_ATOMS: atom_id res chain seq x y z
N MET A 1 -10.64 44.37 -24.77
CA MET A 1 -10.35 45.69 -24.20
C MET A 1 -10.55 45.63 -22.70
N ARG A 2 -9.45 45.83 -21.94
CA ARG A 2 -9.34 46.33 -20.55
C ARG A 2 -10.06 45.52 -19.44
N GLU A 3 -9.48 45.21 -18.28
CA GLU A 3 -8.43 45.92 -17.52
C GLU A 3 -7.42 44.95 -16.87
N LEU A 4 -6.15 45.32 -17.04
CA LEU A 4 -4.99 45.03 -16.20
C LEU A 4 -4.74 46.26 -15.32
N ASP A 5 -3.95 46.04 -14.27
CA ASP A 5 -3.24 47.02 -13.42
C ASP A 5 -3.97 47.52 -12.17
N TYR A 6 -3.49 47.08 -11.00
CA TYR A 6 -3.05 47.99 -9.92
C TYR A 6 -2.27 47.17 -8.86
N ILE A 7 -0.97 47.42 -8.75
CA ILE A 7 -0.18 47.64 -7.52
C ILE A 7 1.30 47.77 -7.95
N LYS A 8 1.80 49.01 -7.97
CA LYS A 8 3.22 49.38 -7.94
C LYS A 8 3.39 50.52 -6.93
N ALA A 9 4.42 50.40 -6.10
CA ALA A 9 5.29 51.43 -5.47
C ALA A 9 5.71 50.91 -4.08
N ALA A 10 6.96 50.94 -3.61
CA ALA A 10 8.15 51.76 -3.89
C ALA A 10 9.41 51.07 -3.27
N PRO A 11 10.61 51.69 -3.15
CA PRO A 11 11.37 52.57 -4.05
C PRO A 11 12.82 52.07 -4.33
N SER A 12 13.50 52.79 -5.21
CA SER A 12 14.87 52.62 -5.72
C SER A 12 16.02 52.94 -4.74
N GLY A 13 17.16 52.26 -4.92
CA GLY A 13 18.48 52.86 -4.73
C GLY A 13 19.57 51.90 -4.22
N TYR A 14 20.41 51.36 -5.12
CA TYR A 14 21.87 51.24 -4.96
C TYR A 14 22.48 50.68 -6.27
N ARG A 15 23.39 51.45 -6.89
CA ARG A 15 24.24 51.03 -8.02
C ARG A 15 25.61 50.63 -7.48
N VAL A 16 26.19 49.53 -7.97
CA VAL A 16 27.65 49.31 -8.05
C VAL A 16 27.96 48.62 -9.39
N GLY A 17 29.00 49.11 -10.08
CA GLY A 17 29.36 48.83 -11.48
C GLY A 17 30.09 47.51 -11.78
N PRO A 18 30.64 47.37 -13.01
CA PRO A 18 30.94 46.08 -13.63
C PRO A 18 32.35 45.57 -13.27
N ARG A 19 32.50 44.28 -12.99
CA ARG A 19 33.80 43.59 -13.00
C ARG A 19 33.73 42.20 -13.65
N ARG A 20 34.51 42.11 -14.72
CA ARG A 20 35.24 41.00 -15.37
C ARG A 20 34.82 39.53 -15.15
N ARG A 21 34.67 38.87 -16.30
CA ARG A 21 34.96 37.45 -16.57
C ARG A 21 36.35 37.07 -16.01
N ASP A 22 36.41 36.07 -15.14
CA ASP A 22 36.92 34.72 -15.42
C ASP A 22 36.92 33.87 -14.14
N ASP A 23 36.76 32.56 -14.33
CA ASP A 23 36.89 31.45 -13.37
C ASP A 23 35.83 31.25 -12.26
N LEU A 24 34.80 30.45 -12.60
CA LEU A 24 34.29 29.37 -11.72
C LEU A 24 33.44 28.39 -12.55
N LYS A 25 34.13 27.38 -13.09
CA LYS A 25 33.54 26.10 -13.51
C LYS A 25 33.10 25.33 -12.26
N SER A 26 32.01 24.58 -12.40
CA SER A 26 31.38 23.67 -11.42
C SER A 26 30.67 24.37 -10.24
N GLY A 27 29.34 24.25 -10.16
CA GLY A 27 28.59 24.72 -8.97
C GLY A 27 27.18 25.27 -9.17
N LYS A 28 26.54 25.13 -10.35
CA LYS A 28 25.18 25.67 -10.60
C LYS A 28 24.11 24.67 -11.02
N SER A 29 24.26 23.40 -10.67
CA SER A 29 23.14 22.42 -10.67
C SER A 29 22.73 21.96 -9.26
N LYS A 30 23.37 22.47 -8.19
CA LYS A 30 23.16 21.99 -6.82
C LYS A 30 22.39 22.95 -5.90
N LEU A 31 21.97 24.13 -6.39
CA LEU A 31 21.34 25.17 -5.56
C LEU A 31 19.86 25.43 -5.85
N ALA A 32 19.22 24.62 -6.71
CA ALA A 32 17.77 24.66 -6.93
C ALA A 32 16.99 23.63 -6.09
N CYS A 33 17.67 22.71 -5.41
CA CYS A 33 17.03 21.75 -4.49
C CYS A 33 16.83 22.29 -3.06
N ASP A 34 17.53 23.36 -2.66
CA ASP A 34 17.60 23.76 -1.24
C ASP A 34 16.80 25.01 -0.85
N LEU A 35 15.96 25.59 -1.74
CA LEU A 35 15.23 26.83 -1.44
C LEU A 35 13.70 26.72 -1.38
N VAL A 36 13.16 25.52 -1.21
CA VAL A 36 11.73 25.30 -0.82
C VAL A 36 11.67 24.43 0.46
N SER A 37 12.65 24.55 1.34
CA SER A 37 12.74 23.72 2.55
C SER A 37 12.57 24.49 3.87
N SER A 38 11.96 25.69 3.84
CA SER A 38 11.83 26.52 5.04
C SER A 38 10.51 27.28 5.16
N VAL A 39 9.38 26.55 5.21
CA VAL A 39 8.23 26.93 6.05
C VAL A 39 7.65 25.63 6.63
N GLN A 40 7.62 25.58 7.95
CA GLN A 40 7.32 24.42 8.78
C GLN A 40 5.85 23.98 8.68
N PHE A 41 5.60 22.70 8.42
CA PHE A 41 4.77 21.87 9.29
C PHE A 41 5.47 20.53 9.50
N ARG A 42 5.88 20.29 10.75
CA ARG A 42 6.46 19.03 11.21
C ARG A 42 5.36 17.97 11.24
N PHE A 43 5.48 16.89 10.45
CA PHE A 43 5.07 15.56 10.90
C PHE A 43 5.98 14.49 10.29
N LEU A 44 6.48 13.64 11.19
CA LEU A 44 7.29 12.46 10.90
C LEU A 44 6.52 11.48 10.00
N ALA A 45 7.20 11.04 8.95
CA ALA A 45 6.94 9.82 8.23
C ALA A 45 6.91 8.65 9.23
N ALA A 46 5.75 8.02 9.33
CA ALA A 46 5.57 6.73 9.97
C ALA A 46 4.43 6.05 9.20
N ALA A 47 4.78 4.93 8.57
CA ALA A 47 3.92 3.83 8.16
C ALA A 47 2.46 3.91 8.65
N ASP A 48 1.51 4.10 7.75
CA ASP A 48 0.08 3.86 8.02
C ASP A 48 -0.59 3.40 6.70
N ALA A 49 -0.44 2.11 6.33
CA ALA A 49 -1.35 1.39 5.40
C ALA A 49 -2.35 0.56 6.24
N PRO A 50 -3.47 -0.01 5.77
CA PRO A 50 -3.60 -0.84 4.57
C PRO A 50 -4.48 -0.20 3.48
N TYR A 51 -4.17 -0.52 2.23
CA TYR A 51 -5.03 -0.26 1.08
C TYR A 51 -5.82 -1.53 0.74
N MET A 52 -7.08 -1.35 0.36
CA MET A 52 -8.13 -2.36 0.44
C MET A 52 -8.74 -2.58 -0.94
N LEU A 53 -8.77 -3.84 -1.37
CA LEU A 53 -9.19 -4.25 -2.69
C LEU A 53 -10.41 -5.18 -2.59
N LEU A 54 -11.40 -4.89 -3.42
CA LEU A 54 -12.67 -5.59 -3.48
C LEU A 54 -12.72 -6.44 -4.75
N ALA A 55 -13.00 -7.73 -4.64
CA ALA A 55 -13.39 -8.54 -5.79
C ALA A 55 -14.93 -8.60 -5.80
N ILE A 56 -15.61 -7.98 -6.78
CA ILE A 56 -17.09 -8.06 -6.87
C ILE A 56 -17.48 -9.07 -7.97
N PRO A 57 -18.41 -10.01 -7.73
CA PRO A 57 -18.98 -10.83 -8.79
C PRO A 57 -19.76 -9.98 -9.81
N LEU A 58 -19.33 -10.01 -11.07
CA LEU A 58 -19.90 -9.28 -12.22
C LEU A 58 -21.27 -9.79 -12.72
N ARG A 59 -22.13 -10.33 -11.83
CA ARG A 59 -23.49 -10.80 -12.20
C ARG A 59 -24.63 -10.09 -11.49
N ARG A 60 -24.38 -9.03 -10.71
CA ARG A 60 -25.40 -8.11 -10.21
C ARG A 60 -25.01 -6.69 -10.59
N THR A 61 -25.94 -5.93 -11.17
CA THR A 61 -25.74 -4.51 -11.46
C THR A 61 -25.18 -3.78 -10.24
N TRP A 62 -24.02 -3.14 -10.40
CA TRP A 62 -23.22 -2.46 -9.37
C TRP A 62 -24.02 -1.53 -8.45
N SER A 63 -25.13 -0.97 -8.95
CA SER A 63 -25.98 -0.02 -8.23
C SER A 63 -26.70 -0.60 -7.00
N GLN A 64 -26.97 -1.92 -6.95
CA GLN A 64 -27.81 -2.49 -5.89
C GLN A 64 -27.04 -2.95 -4.64
N ALA A 65 -25.78 -3.37 -4.78
CA ALA A 65 -25.00 -3.91 -3.65
C ALA A 65 -24.61 -2.85 -2.60
N ILE A 66 -24.42 -1.59 -3.02
CA ILE A 66 -23.93 -0.50 -2.15
C ILE A 66 -25.06 0.45 -1.72
N LYS A 67 -26.14 0.59 -2.51
CA LYS A 67 -27.29 1.43 -2.14
C LYS A 67 -28.16 0.86 -1.01
N GLY A 68 -28.01 -0.43 -0.66
CA GLY A 68 -28.83 -1.11 0.33
C GLY A 68 -28.48 -0.86 1.80
N THR A 69 -27.33 -0.24 2.12
CA THR A 69 -26.79 -0.27 3.50
C THR A 69 -26.46 1.11 4.08
N VAL A 70 -27.07 2.18 3.56
CA VAL A 70 -27.12 3.47 4.29
C VAL A 70 -28.29 3.41 5.26
N LEU A 71 -28.04 2.97 6.50
CA LEU A 71 -29.01 3.12 7.59
C LEU A 71 -29.16 4.63 7.90
N PRO A 72 -30.37 5.20 7.82
CA PRO A 72 -30.58 6.61 8.17
C PRO A 72 -30.44 6.79 9.68
N VAL A 73 -29.52 7.66 10.09
CA VAL A 73 -29.42 8.15 11.46
C VAL A 73 -30.70 8.96 11.76
N ARG A 74 -31.62 8.38 12.53
CA ARG A 74 -32.76 9.12 13.10
C ARG A 74 -32.24 10.11 14.14
N ALA A 75 -32.28 11.39 13.80
CA ALA A 75 -32.13 12.47 14.76
C ALA A 75 -33.32 12.46 15.74
N VAL A 76 -33.04 12.22 17.02
CA VAL A 76 -34.03 12.39 18.09
C VAL A 76 -34.17 13.88 18.36
N GLY A 77 -35.25 14.47 17.85
CA GLY A 77 -35.64 15.86 18.11
C GLY A 77 -36.18 16.03 19.52
N GLY A 78 -35.40 16.66 20.40
CA GLY A 78 -35.88 17.26 21.64
C GLY A 78 -36.26 18.72 21.40
N LYS A 79 -37.56 19.03 21.49
CA LYS A 79 -38.12 20.39 21.38
C LYS A 79 -37.66 21.26 22.55
N SER A 80 -37.29 22.50 22.27
CA SER A 80 -37.54 23.62 23.20
C SER A 80 -37.81 24.90 22.42
N ALA A 81 -39.02 25.43 22.67
CA ALA A 81 -39.59 26.62 22.07
C ALA A 81 -38.90 27.90 22.58
N GLY A 82 -38.94 28.95 21.75
CA GLY A 82 -38.16 30.16 21.93
C GLY A 82 -38.65 31.14 22.98
N LEU A 83 -37.81 32.15 23.24
CA LEU A 83 -38.23 33.45 23.73
C LEU A 83 -37.22 34.53 23.32
N LYS A 84 -37.78 35.63 22.82
CA LYS A 84 -37.12 36.82 22.29
C LYS A 84 -36.45 37.65 23.40
N GLY A 85 -35.26 38.15 23.09
CA GLY A 85 -34.81 39.54 23.32
C GLY A 85 -34.57 40.02 24.76
N GLN A 86 -33.34 40.46 25.04
CA GLN A 86 -33.06 41.78 25.62
C GLN A 86 -31.55 42.08 25.63
N ARG A 87 -31.19 43.27 25.13
CA ARG A 87 -29.88 43.92 25.31
C ARG A 87 -29.74 44.39 26.77
N LYS A 88 -28.56 44.23 27.38
CA LYS A 88 -28.05 45.16 28.40
C LYS A 88 -26.51 45.20 28.45
N LYS A 89 -25.99 46.42 28.44
CA LYS A 89 -24.58 46.83 28.58
C LYS A 89 -24.12 46.80 30.04
N ARG A 90 -22.82 46.52 30.26
CA ARG A 90 -21.85 47.04 31.28
C ARG A 90 -20.91 45.90 31.72
N ALA A 91 -19.64 46.09 32.07
CA ALA A 91 -18.70 47.21 32.02
C ALA A 91 -17.28 46.63 32.21
N GLU A 92 -16.27 47.35 31.73
CA GLU A 92 -14.84 47.07 31.86
C GLU A 92 -14.36 47.02 33.32
N LYS A 93 -13.32 46.20 33.58
CA LYS A 93 -12.22 46.60 34.47
C LYS A 93 -10.89 46.03 33.97
N LYS A 94 -10.02 46.96 33.59
CA LYS A 94 -8.62 46.78 33.20
C LYS A 94 -7.74 46.40 34.40
N ASN A 95 -6.69 45.63 34.12
CA ASN A 95 -5.33 45.63 34.69
C ASN A 95 -4.56 44.58 33.85
N GLY A 96 -3.41 44.77 33.19
CA GLY A 96 -2.41 45.83 33.13
C GLY A 96 -1.04 45.14 32.96
N LEU A 97 -0.31 45.46 31.86
CA LEU A 97 1.13 45.21 31.56
C LEU A 97 1.56 43.82 30.98
N PRO A 98 2.76 43.69 30.35
CA PRO A 98 3.18 44.27 29.05
C PRO A 98 3.90 43.23 28.12
N ASP A 99 4.17 43.60 26.86
CA ASP A 99 5.16 42.93 25.98
C ASP A 99 6.57 43.48 26.27
N PRO A 100 7.64 42.64 26.29
CA PRO A 100 8.56 42.64 25.15
C PRO A 100 9.21 41.26 24.81
N ARG A 101 9.37 41.05 23.50
CA ARG A 101 10.46 40.41 22.69
C ARG A 101 11.77 39.86 23.36
N PRO A 102 12.56 39.04 22.61
CA PRO A 102 13.00 37.69 23.01
C PRO A 102 14.43 37.62 23.57
N ASP A 103 14.68 36.65 24.45
CA ASP A 103 16.03 36.17 24.75
C ASP A 103 16.07 34.64 24.93
N GLY A 104 17.13 34.03 24.39
CA GLY A 104 17.26 32.60 24.24
C GLY A 104 17.61 31.88 25.54
N HIS A 105 16.98 30.74 25.78
CA HIS A 105 17.51 29.74 26.73
C HIS A 105 17.18 28.31 26.32
N ARG A 106 18.22 27.47 26.37
CA ARG A 106 18.23 26.01 26.27
C ARG A 106 17.10 25.42 27.13
N ARG A 107 16.20 24.62 26.53
CA ARG A 107 15.17 23.88 27.29
C ARG A 107 15.80 22.74 28.07
N ARG A 108 15.72 22.82 29.39
CA ARG A 108 15.89 21.68 30.31
C ARG A 108 14.73 20.70 30.14
N LEU A 109 15.06 19.41 30.08
CA LEU A 109 14.10 18.31 30.18
C LEU A 109 13.55 18.24 31.60
N VAL A 110 12.23 18.08 31.72
CA VAL A 110 11.52 17.87 32.99
C VAL A 110 11.53 16.36 33.29
N PRO A 111 12.00 15.89 34.46
CA PRO A 111 11.91 14.47 34.84
C PRO A 111 10.59 14.14 35.53
N CYS A 112 10.09 12.91 35.33
CA CYS A 112 8.94 12.35 36.03
C CYS A 112 9.27 12.11 37.52
N PRO A 113 8.36 12.41 38.48
CA PRO A 113 8.62 12.21 39.90
C PRO A 113 8.22 10.80 40.38
N GLY A 114 9.11 10.11 41.09
CA GLY A 114 8.77 9.00 41.99
C GLY A 114 9.73 7.80 42.00
N VAL A 115 10.43 7.63 43.14
CA VAL A 115 11.17 6.44 43.66
C VAL A 115 12.71 6.41 43.43
N PRO A 116 13.53 6.11 44.47
CA PRO A 116 14.95 6.45 44.55
C PRO A 116 15.89 5.43 43.89
N SER A 117 17.06 5.94 43.53
CA SER A 117 18.17 5.23 42.91
C SER A 117 18.86 4.22 43.84
N THR A 118 18.85 2.95 43.48
CA THR A 118 19.95 2.01 43.77
C THR A 118 20.07 0.97 42.65
N GLY A 119 21.26 0.85 42.07
CA GLY A 119 21.75 -0.38 41.41
C GLY A 119 21.39 -0.62 39.93
N LEU A 120 22.46 -0.66 39.11
CA LEU A 120 22.53 -1.07 37.69
C LEU A 120 21.64 -0.31 36.69
N ALA A 121 22.30 0.48 35.84
CA ALA A 121 21.69 1.21 34.74
C ALA A 121 20.96 0.27 33.75
N ALA A 122 19.66 0.08 33.94
CA ALA A 122 18.76 -0.38 32.89
C ALA A 122 18.59 0.75 31.87
N ARG A 123 19.02 0.49 30.63
CA ARG A 123 18.75 1.37 29.48
C ARG A 123 17.24 1.61 29.35
N PRO A 124 16.78 2.81 28.93
CA PRO A 124 15.36 3.05 28.71
C PRO A 124 14.83 2.11 27.61
N ARG A 125 13.90 1.23 27.98
CA ARG A 125 13.22 0.29 27.07
C ARG A 125 12.26 1.08 26.18
N CYS A 126 12.70 1.42 24.96
CA CYS A 126 11.91 2.11 23.94
C CYS A 126 11.87 1.36 22.58
N ALA A 127 12.16 0.06 22.57
CA ALA A 127 11.83 -0.84 21.48
C ALA A 127 10.80 -1.84 21.98
N LEU A 128 9.85 -2.26 21.14
CA LEU A 128 9.05 -3.44 21.47
C LEU A 128 10.02 -4.59 21.79
N ASP A 129 9.85 -5.23 22.94
CA ASP A 129 10.39 -6.57 23.13
C ASP A 129 9.49 -7.49 22.29
N PRO A 130 10.00 -8.11 21.22
CA PRO A 130 9.22 -9.09 20.49
C PRO A 130 8.79 -10.18 21.47
N ASP A 131 7.57 -10.70 21.34
CA ASP A 131 7.14 -11.78 22.23
C ASP A 131 8.07 -12.99 22.11
N ALA A 132 8.10 -13.84 23.14
CA ALA A 132 9.04 -14.95 23.21
C ALA A 132 8.93 -15.90 22.00
N ALA A 133 7.74 -16.04 21.40
CA ALA A 133 7.55 -16.89 20.23
C ALA A 133 8.13 -16.23 18.97
N SER A 134 7.97 -14.92 18.82
CA SER A 134 8.60 -14.13 17.74
C SER A 134 10.13 -14.20 17.83
N LEU A 135 10.70 -14.03 19.03
CA LEU A 135 12.14 -14.19 19.25
C LEU A 135 12.63 -15.62 18.98
N ALA A 136 11.83 -16.64 19.34
CA ALA A 136 12.18 -18.02 19.09
C ALA A 136 12.19 -18.35 17.58
N PHE A 137 11.22 -17.84 16.83
CA PHE A 137 11.16 -17.97 15.37
C PHE A 137 12.37 -17.30 14.70
N GLU A 138 12.65 -16.05 15.07
CA GLU A 138 13.83 -15.31 14.58
C GLU A 138 15.14 -16.05 14.87
N ARG A 139 15.30 -16.60 16.08
CA ARG A 139 16.49 -17.38 16.45
C ARG A 139 16.59 -18.70 15.71
N ALA A 140 15.46 -19.35 15.43
CA ALA A 140 15.44 -20.58 14.66
C ALA A 140 15.91 -20.34 13.21
N ASN A 141 15.65 -19.13 12.69
CA ASN A 141 16.08 -18.64 11.37
C ASN A 141 15.90 -19.69 10.26
N ARG A 142 14.75 -20.37 10.29
CA ARG A 142 14.39 -21.41 9.33
C ARG A 142 12.89 -21.34 9.09
N LEU A 143 12.52 -21.44 7.83
CA LEU A 143 11.12 -21.61 7.46
C LEU A 143 10.64 -23.00 7.94
N PRO A 144 9.35 -23.14 8.26
CA PRO A 144 8.73 -24.45 8.40
C PRO A 144 8.98 -25.30 7.13
N PRO A 145 9.00 -26.63 7.26
CA PRO A 145 9.02 -27.53 6.11
C PRO A 145 7.94 -27.17 5.10
N GLU A 146 8.22 -27.31 3.80
CA GLU A 146 7.26 -26.99 2.72
C GLU A 146 5.94 -27.74 2.90
N SER A 147 5.95 -28.96 3.47
CA SER A 147 4.74 -29.72 3.80
C SER A 147 3.82 -29.04 4.82
N GLU A 148 4.34 -28.21 5.72
CA GLU A 148 3.56 -27.42 6.69
C GLU A 148 3.06 -26.09 6.11
N LEU A 149 3.65 -25.64 5.00
CA LEU A 149 3.21 -24.49 4.21
C LEU A 149 2.30 -24.93 3.06
N ALA A 150 2.33 -26.21 2.70
CA ALA A 150 1.59 -26.82 1.61
C ALA A 150 0.06 -26.74 1.70
N PRO A 151 -0.60 -26.64 2.88
CA PRO A 151 -2.04 -26.37 2.95
C PRO A 151 -2.40 -25.04 2.26
N ALA A 152 -1.55 -24.01 2.43
CA ALA A 152 -1.67 -22.73 1.72
C ALA A 152 -1.33 -22.83 0.22
N MET A 153 -0.48 -23.78 -0.15
CA MET A 153 -0.11 -24.10 -1.53
C MET A 153 -1.02 -25.17 -2.16
N SER A 154 -2.19 -25.43 -1.57
CA SER A 154 -3.09 -26.49 -2.04
C SER A 154 -3.41 -26.32 -3.52
N THR A 155 -3.44 -27.45 -4.23
CA THR A 155 -3.88 -27.58 -5.62
C THR A 155 -5.36 -27.20 -5.70
N TYR A 156 -5.63 -25.90 -5.80
CA TYR A 156 -6.93 -25.37 -6.15
C TYR A 156 -7.18 -25.63 -7.64
N GLU A 157 -8.42 -25.90 -7.98
CA GLU A 157 -8.80 -26.09 -9.37
C GLU A 157 -9.24 -24.77 -9.99
N LEU A 158 -8.59 -24.41 -11.08
CA LEU A 158 -8.93 -23.23 -11.85
C LEU A 158 -10.19 -23.51 -12.71
N PRO A 159 -10.98 -22.48 -13.04
CA PRO A 159 -10.79 -21.07 -12.68
C PRO A 159 -11.26 -20.74 -11.26
N LEU A 160 -10.69 -19.68 -10.68
CA LEU A 160 -11.18 -19.12 -9.41
C LEU A 160 -12.44 -18.29 -9.65
N ARG A 161 -13.34 -18.28 -8.66
CA ARG A 161 -14.60 -17.52 -8.67
C ARG A 161 -14.84 -16.88 -7.30
N THR A 162 -15.79 -15.96 -7.23
CA THR A 162 -16.24 -15.38 -5.95
C THR A 162 -17.58 -16.01 -5.53
N ARG A 163 -17.76 -16.27 -4.24
CA ARG A 163 -19.02 -16.74 -3.65
C ARG A 163 -19.16 -16.20 -2.23
N GLY A 164 -20.16 -15.34 -2.00
CA GLY A 164 -20.29 -14.64 -0.73
C GLY A 164 -19.03 -13.81 -0.45
N ARG A 165 -18.45 -13.95 0.75
CA ARG A 165 -17.17 -13.36 1.15
C ARG A 165 -15.92 -14.09 0.66
N ASP A 166 -16.05 -15.21 -0.04
CA ASP A 166 -14.92 -16.10 -0.32
C ASP A 166 -14.51 -16.10 -1.80
N VAL A 167 -13.20 -16.23 -2.04
CA VAL A 167 -12.67 -16.73 -3.31
C VAL A 167 -12.71 -18.25 -3.26
N VAL A 168 -13.26 -18.89 -4.29
CA VAL A 168 -13.43 -20.34 -4.37
C VAL A 168 -12.87 -20.92 -5.66
N ASP A 169 -12.44 -22.17 -5.59
CA ASP A 169 -11.99 -22.93 -6.77
C ASP A 169 -13.18 -23.46 -7.61
N ALA A 170 -12.89 -24.14 -8.71
CA ALA A 170 -13.91 -24.73 -9.59
C ALA A 170 -14.81 -25.77 -8.91
N ARG A 171 -14.35 -26.39 -7.81
CA ARG A 171 -15.13 -27.30 -6.95
C ARG A 171 -15.90 -26.58 -5.85
N GLY A 172 -15.73 -25.26 -5.75
CA GLY A 172 -16.36 -24.44 -4.72
C GLY A 172 -15.67 -24.51 -3.36
N ARG A 173 -14.41 -24.93 -3.26
CA ARG A 173 -13.62 -24.90 -2.01
C ARG A 173 -13.04 -23.51 -1.80
N ARG A 174 -12.99 -23.00 -0.56
CA ARG A 174 -12.32 -21.74 -0.24
C ARG A 174 -10.86 -21.82 -0.68
N VAL A 175 -10.40 -20.78 -1.37
CA VAL A 175 -9.00 -20.55 -1.68
C VAL A 175 -8.57 -19.31 -0.93
N LYS A 176 -7.54 -19.45 -0.09
CA LYS A 176 -6.87 -18.34 0.56
C LYS A 176 -5.90 -17.71 -0.44
N LEU A 177 -6.07 -16.43 -0.77
CA LEU A 177 -5.06 -15.71 -1.55
C LEU A 177 -4.00 -15.14 -0.60
N ALA A 178 -2.87 -15.85 -0.49
CA ALA A 178 -1.71 -15.44 0.29
C ALA A 178 -0.68 -14.83 -0.66
N SER A 179 -0.81 -13.52 -0.90
CA SER A 179 -0.04 -12.80 -1.91
C SER A 179 1.17 -12.05 -1.34
N VAL A 180 2.17 -11.85 -2.18
CA VAL A 180 3.24 -10.85 -1.97
C VAL A 180 3.32 -9.90 -3.16
N ASN A 181 3.70 -8.65 -2.91
CA ASN A 181 3.97 -7.66 -3.97
C ASN A 181 5.41 -7.78 -4.45
N TRP A 182 5.61 -7.91 -5.77
CA TRP A 182 6.92 -7.85 -6.42
C TRP A 182 6.97 -6.69 -7.41
N TYR A 183 7.34 -5.50 -6.91
CA TYR A 183 7.34 -4.27 -7.70
C TYR A 183 8.62 -4.12 -8.54
N GLY A 184 8.62 -3.11 -9.42
CA GLY A 184 9.80 -2.69 -10.19
C GLY A 184 9.44 -2.31 -11.63
N ALA A 185 8.56 -3.07 -12.27
CA ALA A 185 8.08 -2.75 -13.63
C ALA A 185 7.18 -1.51 -13.65
N SER A 186 6.59 -1.16 -12.52
CA SER A 186 5.94 0.13 -12.28
C SER A 186 6.91 1.31 -12.16
N ASP A 187 8.20 1.05 -11.93
CA ASP A 187 9.15 2.06 -11.47
C ASP A 187 10.10 2.47 -12.61
N GLU A 188 11.06 3.34 -12.30
CA GLU A 188 11.93 4.01 -13.28
C GLU A 188 12.76 3.08 -14.19
N LEU A 189 12.95 1.82 -13.79
CA LEU A 189 13.72 0.83 -14.55
C LEU A 189 12.89 0.01 -15.53
N PHE A 190 11.55 0.07 -15.43
CA PHE A 190 10.62 -0.71 -16.25
C PHE A 190 10.86 -2.24 -16.19
N ALA A 191 11.44 -2.72 -15.09
CA ALA A 191 11.75 -4.13 -14.89
C ALA A 191 11.49 -4.51 -13.43
N SER A 192 10.92 -5.71 -13.20
CA SER A 192 10.71 -6.23 -11.84
C SER A 192 12.02 -6.20 -11.05
N GLY A 193 11.95 -5.88 -9.76
CA GLY A 193 13.15 -5.74 -8.93
C GLY A 193 13.97 -7.04 -8.87
N GLY A 194 15.29 -6.91 -8.83
CA GLY A 194 16.20 -8.03 -8.58
C GLY A 194 16.65 -8.80 -9.81
N LEU A 195 16.16 -8.47 -11.02
CA LEU A 195 16.61 -9.10 -12.26
C LEU A 195 18.08 -8.79 -12.60
N ASP A 196 18.65 -7.76 -11.99
CA ASP A 196 20.08 -7.44 -12.00
C ASP A 196 20.90 -8.39 -11.11
N ALA A 197 20.31 -8.93 -10.05
CA ALA A 197 21.01 -9.67 -9.01
C ALA A 197 20.75 -11.19 -9.05
N ARG A 198 19.56 -11.63 -9.45
CA ARG A 198 19.13 -13.04 -9.46
C ARG A 198 18.29 -13.38 -10.68
N HIS A 199 18.35 -14.64 -11.09
CA HIS A 199 17.47 -15.15 -12.15
C HIS A 199 16.02 -15.16 -11.65
N ARG A 200 15.08 -14.69 -12.49
CA ARG A 200 13.64 -14.57 -12.15
C ARG A 200 13.02 -15.88 -11.65
N ASP A 201 13.43 -17.02 -12.19
CA ASP A 201 12.94 -18.33 -11.74
C ASP A 201 13.38 -18.67 -10.31
N ASP A 202 14.57 -18.21 -9.89
CA ASP A 202 15.03 -18.43 -8.52
C ASP A 202 14.25 -17.57 -7.53
N ILE A 203 13.92 -16.33 -7.93
CA ILE A 203 13.06 -15.43 -7.15
C ILE A 203 11.65 -16.02 -7.05
N ALA A 204 11.06 -16.49 -8.16
CA ALA A 204 9.76 -17.17 -8.15
C ALA A 204 9.77 -18.40 -7.21
N ARG A 205 10.79 -19.26 -7.31
CA ARG A 205 10.94 -20.40 -6.39
C ARG A 205 11.14 -19.97 -4.93
N LEU A 206 11.77 -18.82 -4.66
CA LEU A 206 11.90 -18.27 -3.31
C LEU A 206 10.54 -17.80 -2.77
N ILE A 207 9.74 -17.09 -3.57
CA ILE A 207 8.38 -16.66 -3.20
C ILE A 207 7.53 -17.87 -2.78
N ARG A 208 7.57 -18.94 -3.58
CA ARG A 208 6.90 -20.20 -3.23
C ARG A 208 7.41 -20.80 -1.92
N ARG A 209 8.73 -20.85 -1.71
CA ARG A 209 9.32 -21.35 -0.46
C ARG A 209 8.93 -20.54 0.77
N LEU A 210 8.67 -19.25 0.60
CA LEU A 210 8.14 -18.38 1.67
C LEU A 210 6.68 -18.70 2.02
N GLY A 211 5.98 -19.54 1.23
CA GLY A 211 4.60 -19.97 1.48
C GLY A 211 3.54 -19.12 0.75
N PHE A 212 3.94 -18.14 -0.05
CA PHE A 212 3.01 -17.37 -0.88
C PHE A 212 2.54 -18.20 -2.08
N ASN A 213 1.25 -18.16 -2.37
CA ASN A 213 0.64 -18.87 -3.50
C ASN A 213 0.27 -17.95 -4.66
N SER A 214 0.34 -16.63 -4.45
CA SER A 214 0.11 -15.63 -5.49
C SER A 214 1.05 -14.42 -5.39
N VAL A 215 1.20 -13.69 -6.50
CA VAL A 215 1.96 -12.45 -6.59
C VAL A 215 1.09 -11.36 -7.19
N ARG A 216 1.04 -10.21 -6.51
CA ARG A 216 0.59 -8.95 -7.08
C ARG A 216 1.78 -8.34 -7.83
N LEU A 217 1.63 -8.14 -9.14
CA LEU A 217 2.72 -7.72 -10.03
C LEU A 217 2.44 -6.32 -10.64
N PRO A 218 2.96 -5.25 -10.00
CA PRO A 218 2.82 -3.87 -10.47
C PRO A 218 3.47 -3.60 -11.84
N TYR A 219 2.78 -2.84 -12.69
CA TYR A 219 3.30 -2.20 -13.90
C TYR A 219 2.84 -0.73 -13.98
N SER A 220 3.47 0.07 -14.85
CA SER A 220 3.07 1.45 -15.13
C SER A 220 2.50 1.62 -16.54
N ASP A 221 1.59 2.57 -16.75
CA ASP A 221 1.13 2.91 -18.09
C ASP A 221 2.28 3.44 -18.99
N GLU A 222 3.26 4.12 -18.38
CA GLU A 222 4.48 4.54 -19.08
C GLU A 222 5.28 3.35 -19.62
N LEU A 223 5.33 2.22 -18.91
CA LEU A 223 5.96 0.99 -19.41
C LEU A 223 5.34 0.57 -20.75
N VAL A 224 4.01 0.62 -20.84
CA VAL A 224 3.26 0.18 -22.03
C VAL A 224 3.44 1.15 -23.18
N THR A 225 3.34 2.44 -22.90
CA THR A 225 3.40 3.50 -23.92
C THR A 225 4.80 3.74 -24.46
N SER A 226 5.82 3.70 -23.60
CA SER A 226 7.21 3.91 -24.01
C SER A 226 7.91 2.62 -24.46
N ASN A 227 7.52 1.48 -23.87
CA ASN A 227 8.03 0.13 -24.10
C ASN A 227 9.51 0.06 -24.50
N PRO A 228 10.42 0.66 -23.71
CA PRO A 228 11.83 0.76 -24.08
C PRO A 228 12.50 -0.61 -23.98
N ILE A 229 13.63 -0.78 -24.68
CA ILE A 229 14.54 -1.89 -24.38
C ILE A 229 15.12 -1.67 -22.98
N VAL A 230 14.96 -2.67 -22.11
CA VAL A 230 15.49 -2.63 -20.74
C VAL A 230 17.02 -2.66 -20.81
N ARG A 231 17.70 -1.87 -19.96
CA ARG A 231 19.17 -1.84 -19.97
C ARG A 231 19.69 -3.21 -19.54
N ALA A 232 20.74 -3.70 -20.22
CA ALA A 232 21.36 -4.98 -19.89
C ALA A 232 21.82 -5.09 -18.43
N ALA A 233 22.21 -3.96 -17.81
CA ALA A 233 22.58 -3.91 -16.40
C ALA A 233 21.41 -4.21 -15.45
N ASP A 234 20.18 -3.81 -15.81
CA ASP A 234 18.99 -3.99 -14.97
C ASP A 234 18.43 -5.42 -15.04
N VAL A 235 18.90 -6.22 -16.00
CA VAL A 235 18.55 -7.64 -16.18
C VAL A 235 19.78 -8.55 -16.23
N ALA A 236 20.91 -8.11 -15.64
CA ALA A 236 22.21 -8.76 -15.80
C ALA A 236 22.25 -10.23 -15.35
N ALA A 237 21.40 -10.63 -14.39
CA ALA A 237 21.29 -12.01 -13.93
C ALA A 237 20.35 -12.88 -14.78
N ASN A 238 19.76 -12.31 -15.84
CA ASN A 238 18.82 -12.94 -16.76
C ASN A 238 19.27 -12.70 -18.21
N PRO A 239 20.31 -13.40 -18.70
CA PRO A 239 20.93 -13.12 -20.00
C PRO A 239 19.97 -13.23 -21.19
N ASP A 240 18.92 -14.04 -21.06
CA ASP A 240 17.88 -14.24 -22.06
C ASP A 240 16.94 -13.02 -22.21
N LEU A 241 16.96 -12.10 -21.25
CA LEU A 241 16.17 -10.86 -21.29
C LEU A 241 16.93 -9.68 -21.91
N ILE A 242 18.22 -9.83 -22.18
CA ILE A 242 19.04 -8.77 -22.75
C ILE A 242 18.55 -8.44 -24.16
N GLY A 243 18.21 -7.18 -24.39
CA GLY A 243 17.72 -6.70 -25.69
C GLY A 243 16.21 -6.84 -25.86
N LEU A 244 15.48 -7.31 -24.85
CA LEU A 244 14.02 -7.33 -24.84
C LEU A 244 13.43 -5.99 -24.39
N SER A 245 12.24 -5.69 -24.91
CA SER A 245 11.42 -4.56 -24.47
C SER A 245 10.89 -4.77 -23.05
N ALA A 246 10.53 -3.67 -22.38
CA ALA A 246 10.00 -3.71 -21.01
C ALA A 246 8.76 -4.60 -20.88
N LEU A 247 7.88 -4.60 -21.87
CA LEU A 247 6.69 -5.46 -21.88
C LEU A 247 7.04 -6.94 -22.03
N GLU A 248 8.02 -7.27 -22.88
CA GLU A 248 8.52 -8.64 -23.02
C GLU A 248 9.21 -9.14 -21.75
N VAL A 249 9.96 -8.26 -21.07
CA VAL A 249 10.55 -8.55 -19.74
C VAL A 249 9.46 -8.77 -18.70
N PHE A 250 8.42 -7.94 -18.67
CA PHE A 250 7.28 -8.13 -17.78
C PHE A 250 6.60 -9.48 -18.00
N HIS A 251 6.29 -9.84 -19.25
CA HIS A 251 5.70 -11.14 -19.58
C HIS A 251 6.62 -12.32 -19.26
N ALA A 252 7.94 -12.16 -19.40
CA ALA A 252 8.91 -13.18 -18.98
C ALA A 252 8.88 -13.41 -17.47
N THR A 253 8.75 -12.35 -16.67
CA THR A 253 8.54 -12.45 -15.22
C THR A 253 7.24 -13.18 -14.88
N VAL A 254 6.13 -12.85 -15.57
CA VAL A 254 4.85 -13.57 -15.39
C VAL A 254 5.00 -15.06 -15.64
N ARG A 255 5.61 -15.46 -16.77
CA ARG A 255 5.84 -16.87 -17.10
C ARG A 255 6.70 -17.61 -16.08
N SER A 256 7.67 -16.94 -15.47
CA SER A 256 8.50 -17.54 -14.41
C SER A 256 7.73 -17.75 -13.11
N LEU A 257 6.80 -16.86 -12.78
CA LEU A 257 5.89 -17.02 -11.64
C LEU A 257 4.91 -18.18 -11.87
N THR A 258 4.22 -18.19 -13.01
CA THR A 258 3.25 -19.25 -13.34
C THR A 258 3.93 -20.61 -13.53
N GLY A 259 5.12 -20.63 -14.14
CA GLY A 259 5.96 -21.83 -14.23
C GLY A 259 6.43 -22.39 -12.88
N ALA A 260 6.51 -21.56 -11.84
CA ALA A 260 6.77 -22.00 -10.46
C ALA A 260 5.51 -22.46 -9.71
N GLY A 261 4.33 -22.38 -10.34
CA GLY A 261 3.04 -22.68 -9.75
C GLY A 261 2.46 -21.55 -8.90
N ILE A 262 2.88 -20.30 -9.13
CA ILE A 262 2.41 -19.12 -8.41
C ILE A 262 1.37 -18.42 -9.26
N ALA A 263 0.20 -18.14 -8.69
CA ALA A 263 -0.82 -17.33 -9.34
C ALA A 263 -0.36 -15.86 -9.47
N VAL A 264 -0.73 -15.21 -10.56
CA VAL A 264 -0.36 -13.81 -10.84
C VAL A 264 -1.62 -12.96 -10.90
N ILE A 265 -1.59 -11.86 -10.14
CA ILE A 265 -2.55 -10.77 -10.23
C ILE A 265 -1.80 -9.57 -10.81
N VAL A 266 -2.09 -9.24 -12.06
CA VAL A 266 -1.48 -8.08 -12.74
C VAL A 266 -2.05 -6.81 -12.13
N ASN A 267 -1.22 -5.82 -11.82
CA ASN A 267 -1.66 -4.58 -11.20
C ASN A 267 -1.21 -3.35 -12.00
N ASN A 268 -2.17 -2.54 -12.48
CA ASN A 268 -1.86 -1.21 -12.99
C ASN A 268 -1.61 -0.27 -11.81
N HIS A 269 -0.34 0.05 -11.57
CA HIS A 269 0.09 0.65 -10.33
C HIS A 269 0.18 2.18 -10.39
N ILE A 270 0.60 2.71 -11.54
CA ILE A 270 0.89 4.13 -11.69
C ILE A 270 0.83 4.52 -13.16
N THR A 271 0.51 5.78 -13.46
CA THR A 271 0.52 6.26 -14.84
C THR A 271 1.95 6.48 -15.28
N ARG A 272 2.69 7.29 -14.53
CA ARG A 272 4.09 7.61 -14.81
C ARG A 272 5.03 6.73 -14.00
N ALA A 273 6.01 6.11 -14.65
CA ALA A 273 7.01 5.31 -13.97
C ALA A 273 7.83 6.18 -13.01
N SER A 274 7.63 5.95 -11.73
CA SER A 274 8.26 6.70 -10.66
C SER A 274 8.13 5.94 -9.34
N TRP A 275 8.88 6.39 -8.34
CA TRP A 275 8.71 5.91 -6.98
C TRP A 275 7.43 6.51 -6.37
N CYS A 276 6.46 5.64 -6.05
CA CYS A 276 5.19 6.04 -5.44
C CYS A 276 5.39 6.47 -3.97
N ASP A 277 5.92 7.66 -3.75
CA ASP A 277 6.15 8.22 -2.41
C ASP A 277 5.25 9.45 -2.12
N GLY A 278 4.18 9.70 -2.87
CA GLY A 278 3.34 10.86 -2.59
C GLY A 278 2.11 11.16 -3.46
N PHE A 279 1.50 12.30 -3.15
CA PHE A 279 0.31 12.89 -3.77
C PHE A 279 0.59 13.41 -5.19
N ASP A 280 1.11 12.58 -6.10
CA ASP A 280 1.16 12.97 -7.52
C ASP A 280 -0.28 13.02 -8.07
N LEU A 281 -0.71 14.22 -8.43
CA LEU A 281 -2.03 14.46 -9.00
C LEU A 281 -2.21 13.77 -10.36
N CYS A 282 -1.12 13.56 -11.09
CA CYS A 282 -1.12 12.89 -12.39
C CYS A 282 -1.31 11.38 -12.28
N ASP A 283 -1.06 10.80 -11.11
CA ASP A 283 -1.23 9.38 -10.83
C ASP A 283 -2.44 9.08 -9.93
N ALA A 284 -3.04 10.12 -9.36
CA ALA A 284 -4.18 10.03 -8.45
C ALA A 284 -5.39 9.28 -9.02
N SER A 285 -5.56 9.23 -10.34
CA SER A 285 -6.71 8.60 -11.01
C SER A 285 -6.24 7.71 -12.16
N TRP A 286 -7.13 6.87 -12.69
CA TRP A 286 -6.90 6.08 -13.90
C TRP A 286 -6.79 6.94 -15.17
N LYS A 287 -7.21 8.21 -15.09
CA LYS A 287 -7.11 9.21 -16.15
C LYS A 287 -6.69 10.56 -15.58
N ASN A 288 -5.92 11.32 -16.37
CA ASN A 288 -5.40 12.63 -15.98
C ASN A 288 -5.49 13.67 -17.12
N ASP A 289 -6.13 13.32 -18.23
CA ASP A 289 -6.35 14.17 -19.41
C ASP A 289 -6.96 15.54 -19.07
N HIS A 290 -7.86 15.56 -18.08
CA HIS A 290 -8.50 16.77 -17.53
C HIS A 290 -7.54 17.75 -16.83
N LEU A 291 -6.35 17.31 -16.41
CA LEU A 291 -5.32 18.17 -15.79
C LEU A 291 -4.49 18.95 -16.83
N GLY A 292 -4.73 18.70 -18.13
CA GLY A 292 -4.13 19.48 -19.21
C GLY A 292 -2.60 19.38 -19.23
N PRO A 293 -1.87 20.49 -19.40
CA PRO A 293 -0.41 20.48 -19.50
C PRO A 293 0.33 20.25 -18.17
N LEU A 294 -0.40 20.10 -17.06
CA LEU A 294 0.21 19.83 -15.74
C LEU A 294 0.86 18.44 -15.69
N CYS A 295 0.34 17.48 -16.46
CA CYS A 295 0.82 16.11 -16.49
C CYS A 295 1.65 15.84 -17.75
N PRO A 296 2.94 15.48 -17.62
CA PRO A 296 3.78 15.17 -18.77
C PRO A 296 3.27 13.98 -19.60
N LEU A 297 2.80 12.93 -18.92
CA LEU A 297 2.15 11.78 -19.53
C LEU A 297 0.64 11.92 -19.35
N ARG A 298 -0.06 12.23 -20.45
CA ARG A 298 -1.51 12.40 -20.47
C ARG A 298 -2.19 11.09 -20.83
N GLN A 299 -3.24 10.75 -20.10
CA GLN A 299 -3.97 9.49 -20.23
C GLN A 299 -5.48 9.75 -20.12
N THR A 300 -6.21 9.34 -21.15
CA THR A 300 -7.68 9.20 -21.09
C THR A 300 -8.07 7.86 -20.49
N GLU A 301 -9.35 7.68 -20.15
CA GLU A 301 -9.85 6.38 -19.70
C GLU A 301 -9.72 5.29 -20.75
N GLU A 302 -9.94 5.61 -22.03
CA GLU A 302 -9.81 4.64 -23.11
C GLU A 302 -8.33 4.29 -23.36
N ASP A 303 -7.40 5.23 -23.19
CA ASP A 303 -5.96 4.91 -23.22
C ASP A 303 -5.61 3.88 -22.14
N TRP A 304 -6.06 4.11 -20.91
CA TRP A 304 -5.87 3.19 -19.78
C TRP A 304 -6.44 1.78 -20.07
N ILE A 305 -7.65 1.69 -20.63
CA ILE A 305 -8.25 0.40 -21.02
C ILE A 305 -7.42 -0.28 -22.11
N ARG A 306 -6.94 0.46 -23.12
CA ARG A 306 -6.07 -0.09 -24.17
C ARG A 306 -4.72 -0.54 -23.64
N HIS A 307 -4.14 0.17 -22.68
CA HIS A 307 -2.90 -0.25 -22.03
C HIS A 307 -3.10 -1.58 -21.29
N TRP A 308 -4.22 -1.70 -20.57
CA TRP A 308 -4.64 -2.94 -19.94
C TRP A 308 -4.70 -4.09 -20.95
N GLU A 309 -5.43 -3.92 -22.06
CA GLU A 309 -5.53 -4.94 -23.12
C GLU A 309 -4.16 -5.33 -23.68
N ALA A 310 -3.28 -4.36 -23.92
CA ALA A 310 -1.93 -4.62 -24.42
C ALA A 310 -1.08 -5.45 -23.44
N VAL A 311 -1.25 -5.22 -22.14
CA VAL A 311 -0.52 -5.96 -21.10
C VAL A 311 -1.03 -7.39 -20.96
N VAL A 312 -2.35 -7.59 -20.92
CA VAL A 312 -2.93 -8.87 -20.52
C VAL A 312 -3.36 -9.77 -21.68
N ALA A 313 -3.53 -9.25 -22.90
CA ALA A 313 -3.90 -10.10 -24.04
C ALA A 313 -2.90 -11.25 -24.30
N PRO A 314 -1.56 -11.06 -24.21
CA PRO A 314 -0.61 -12.16 -24.35
C PRO A 314 -0.60 -13.15 -23.17
N LEU A 315 -1.29 -12.81 -22.09
CA LEU A 315 -1.38 -13.58 -20.85
C LEU A 315 -2.73 -14.30 -20.70
N ALA A 316 -3.68 -14.08 -21.62
CA ALA A 316 -5.06 -14.52 -21.51
C ALA A 316 -5.22 -16.04 -21.42
N ASP A 317 -4.35 -16.81 -22.06
CA ASP A 317 -4.40 -18.28 -22.05
C ASP A 317 -3.62 -18.92 -20.87
N ASP A 318 -2.92 -18.13 -20.05
CA ASP A 318 -2.22 -18.65 -18.87
C ASP A 318 -3.21 -18.78 -17.69
N PRO A 319 -3.57 -19.99 -17.26
CA PRO A 319 -4.61 -20.18 -16.26
C PRO A 319 -4.18 -19.70 -14.86
N LEU A 320 -2.88 -19.56 -14.61
CA LEU A 320 -2.36 -19.02 -13.36
C LEU A 320 -2.28 -17.49 -13.36
N VAL A 321 -2.60 -16.82 -14.47
CA VAL A 321 -2.92 -15.39 -14.45
C VAL A 321 -4.39 -15.26 -14.05
N ILE A 322 -4.63 -15.16 -12.74
CA ILE A 322 -5.96 -15.34 -12.15
C ILE A 322 -6.79 -14.06 -12.09
N GLY A 323 -6.20 -12.90 -12.32
CA GLY A 323 -6.95 -11.64 -12.22
C GLY A 323 -6.15 -10.38 -12.46
N VAL A 324 -6.89 -9.27 -12.41
CA VAL A 324 -6.42 -7.92 -12.69
C VAL A 324 -6.86 -6.97 -11.58
N ASP A 325 -5.88 -6.33 -10.93
CA ASP A 325 -6.07 -5.21 -10.01
C ASP A 325 -6.03 -3.91 -10.81
N LEU A 326 -7.23 -3.41 -11.12
CA LEU A 326 -7.49 -2.45 -12.19
C LEU A 326 -6.72 -1.13 -12.05
N ARG A 327 -6.58 -0.59 -10.85
CA ARG A 327 -5.83 0.64 -10.60
C ARG A 327 -5.47 0.76 -9.13
N ASN A 328 -4.18 0.94 -8.87
CA ASN A 328 -3.70 1.20 -7.52
C ASN A 328 -4.14 2.58 -7.00
N GLU A 329 -4.58 2.61 -5.74
CA GLU A 329 -4.83 3.82 -4.94
C GLU A 329 -5.55 4.98 -5.66
N VAL A 330 -6.68 4.69 -6.33
CA VAL A 330 -7.52 5.74 -6.92
C VAL A 330 -7.94 6.73 -5.84
N ARG A 331 -7.51 7.99 -6.00
CA ARG A 331 -7.68 9.09 -5.05
C ARG A 331 -8.09 10.36 -5.77
N GLY A 332 -8.97 11.10 -5.11
CA GLY A 332 -9.39 12.42 -5.59
C GLY A 332 -8.54 13.48 -4.92
N LEU A 333 -8.44 14.66 -5.55
CA LEU A 333 -7.92 15.83 -4.87
C LEU A 333 -8.72 16.02 -3.56
N TRP A 334 -8.05 16.04 -2.40
CA TRP A 334 -8.73 16.18 -1.10
C TRP A 334 -9.76 15.07 -0.76
N GLY A 335 -9.58 13.85 -1.29
CA GLY A 335 -10.50 12.74 -1.01
C GLY A 335 -11.85 12.85 -1.72
N THR A 336 -11.93 13.65 -2.78
CA THR A 336 -13.17 13.91 -3.53
C THR A 336 -13.49 12.88 -4.62
N MET A 337 -12.78 11.75 -4.69
CA MET A 337 -13.02 10.76 -5.73
C MET A 337 -14.41 10.16 -5.55
N SER A 338 -15.25 10.32 -6.56
CA SER A 338 -16.58 9.74 -6.59
C SER A 338 -16.49 8.23 -6.83
N TRP A 339 -17.04 7.45 -5.89
CA TRP A 339 -17.21 6.00 -6.06
C TRP A 339 -17.99 5.68 -7.34
N ASP A 340 -19.07 6.40 -7.63
CA ASP A 340 -19.89 6.15 -8.82
C ASP A 340 -19.08 6.34 -10.11
N SER A 341 -18.20 7.34 -10.16
CA SER A 341 -17.31 7.57 -11.30
C SER A 341 -16.28 6.45 -11.44
N TRP A 342 -15.66 6.03 -10.34
CA TRP A 342 -14.67 4.96 -10.36
C TRP A 342 -15.30 3.60 -10.69
N ALA A 343 -16.40 3.25 -10.04
CA ALA A 343 -17.13 2.01 -10.27
C ALA A 343 -17.59 1.88 -11.73
N ALA A 344 -18.08 2.97 -12.33
CA ALA A 344 -18.47 2.94 -13.74
C ALA A 344 -17.27 2.74 -14.69
N ALA A 345 -16.11 3.31 -14.38
CA ALA A 345 -14.88 3.09 -15.16
C ALA A 345 -14.35 1.66 -14.98
N ALA A 346 -14.38 1.14 -13.74
CA ALA A 346 -14.01 -0.22 -13.42
C ALA A 346 -14.91 -1.25 -14.11
N GLU A 347 -16.23 -0.99 -14.20
CA GLU A 347 -17.17 -1.82 -14.96
C GLU A 347 -16.81 -1.86 -16.45
N ARG A 348 -16.58 -0.70 -17.09
CA ARG A 348 -16.17 -0.65 -18.51
C ARG A 348 -14.85 -1.37 -18.79
N ALA A 349 -13.86 -1.19 -17.93
CA ALA A 349 -12.58 -1.89 -18.05
C ALA A 349 -12.74 -3.40 -17.81
N GLY A 350 -13.46 -3.78 -16.76
CA GLY A 350 -13.75 -5.17 -16.41
C GLY A 350 -14.45 -5.92 -17.53
N ASP A 351 -15.46 -5.33 -18.16
CA ASP A 351 -16.17 -5.93 -19.30
C ASP A 351 -15.26 -6.19 -20.49
N ARG A 352 -14.36 -5.24 -20.81
CA ARG A 352 -13.37 -5.39 -21.89
C ARG A 352 -12.36 -6.49 -21.59
N LEU A 353 -11.90 -6.57 -20.35
CA LEU A 353 -10.92 -7.58 -19.92
C LEU A 353 -11.55 -8.98 -19.82
N LEU A 354 -12.79 -9.09 -19.35
CA LEU A 354 -13.51 -10.37 -19.33
C LEU A 354 -13.87 -10.88 -20.72
N ALA A 355 -13.94 -10.01 -21.73
CA ALA A 355 -14.07 -10.44 -23.12
C ALA A 355 -12.80 -11.14 -23.65
N LEU A 356 -11.62 -10.85 -23.06
CA LEU A 356 -10.38 -11.56 -23.36
C LEU A 356 -10.30 -12.88 -22.59
N ASN A 357 -10.60 -12.87 -21.29
CA ASN A 357 -10.66 -14.07 -20.48
C ASN A 357 -11.81 -13.98 -19.45
N PRO A 358 -12.87 -14.80 -19.58
CA PRO A 358 -14.06 -14.75 -18.72
C PRO A 358 -13.84 -15.30 -17.30
N ASP A 359 -12.69 -15.89 -17.05
CA ASP A 359 -12.31 -16.54 -15.79
C ASP A 359 -11.43 -15.66 -14.89
N TRP A 360 -11.06 -14.46 -15.33
CA TRP A 360 -10.31 -13.51 -14.49
C TRP A 360 -11.14 -12.95 -13.33
N LEU A 361 -10.49 -12.84 -12.17
CA LEU A 361 -10.96 -12.03 -11.05
C LEU A 361 -10.71 -10.54 -11.37
N ILE A 362 -11.79 -9.77 -11.46
CA ILE A 362 -11.72 -8.30 -11.57
C ILE A 362 -11.66 -7.70 -10.17
N ILE A 363 -10.53 -7.09 -9.85
CA ILE A 363 -10.25 -6.52 -8.53
C ILE A 363 -10.31 -5.00 -8.61
N VAL A 364 -11.14 -4.40 -7.75
CA VAL A 364 -11.44 -2.97 -7.73
C VAL A 364 -11.04 -2.38 -6.38
N GLY A 365 -10.08 -1.46 -6.39
CA GLY A 365 -9.66 -0.73 -5.20
C GLY A 365 -10.71 0.25 -4.69
N GLY A 366 -10.60 0.62 -3.41
CA GLY A 366 -11.36 1.73 -2.83
C GLY A 366 -10.94 3.11 -3.36
N THR A 367 -11.75 4.13 -3.09
CA THR A 367 -11.50 5.54 -3.52
C THR A 367 -10.87 6.43 -2.45
N SER A 368 -10.63 5.88 -1.26
CA SER A 368 -9.99 6.57 -0.14
C SER A 368 -8.62 5.96 0.08
N SER A 369 -7.62 6.81 0.33
CA SER A 369 -6.34 6.30 0.79
C SER A 369 -6.47 5.69 2.19
N GLY A 370 -5.62 4.72 2.53
CA GLY A 370 -5.46 4.20 3.90
C GLY A 370 -5.08 5.28 4.92
N ASN A 371 -4.85 6.51 4.47
CA ASN A 371 -4.56 7.71 5.25
C ASN A 371 -5.81 8.38 5.86
N ASP A 372 -6.98 7.72 5.93
CA ASP A 372 -8.09 8.27 6.71
C ASP A 372 -7.79 8.24 8.23
N LEU A 373 -7.27 9.37 8.69
CA LEU A 373 -6.98 9.66 10.09
C LEU A 373 -8.22 10.12 10.88
N SER A 374 -9.45 9.93 10.37
CA SER A 374 -10.69 10.24 11.10
C SER A 374 -10.79 9.38 12.37
N GLY A 375 -10.19 9.86 13.46
CA GLY A 375 -9.98 9.13 14.72
C GLY A 375 -8.52 8.75 15.06
N GLY A 376 -7.53 9.39 14.44
CA GLY A 376 -6.10 9.24 14.73
C GLY A 376 -5.37 8.21 13.86
N ARG A 377 -4.03 8.19 13.93
CA ARG A 377 -3.17 7.23 13.22
C ARG A 377 -3.46 5.80 13.69
N TYR A 378 -3.51 4.84 12.77
CA TYR A 378 -3.71 3.43 13.13
C TYR A 378 -2.67 2.94 14.12
N ALA A 379 -1.43 3.41 13.97
CA ALA A 379 -0.32 3.19 14.90
C ALA A 379 -0.59 3.59 16.37
N THR A 380 -1.58 4.44 16.64
CA THR A 380 -1.89 4.98 17.98
C THR A 380 -3.22 4.49 18.57
N ARG A 381 -4.07 3.83 17.76
CA ARG A 381 -5.42 3.42 18.16
C ARG A 381 -5.42 2.25 19.15
N SER A 382 -6.45 2.16 19.97
CA SER A 382 -6.79 0.90 20.66
C SER A 382 -7.25 -0.15 19.64
N TYR A 383 -7.24 -1.42 20.02
CA TYR A 383 -7.74 -2.48 19.13
C TYR A 383 -9.22 -2.27 18.78
N GLU A 384 -10.05 -1.87 19.74
CA GLU A 384 -11.47 -1.57 19.51
C GLU A 384 -11.68 -0.42 18.51
N SER A 385 -10.94 0.69 18.67
CA SER A 385 -11.00 1.81 17.74
C SER A 385 -10.51 1.42 16.34
N PHE A 386 -9.43 0.63 16.27
CA PHE A 386 -8.92 0.07 15.02
C PHE A 386 -10.00 -0.76 14.31
N VAL A 387 -10.59 -1.74 15.00
CA VAL A 387 -11.64 -2.62 14.46
C VAL A 387 -12.86 -1.82 14.03
N SER A 388 -13.31 -0.85 14.83
CA SER A 388 -14.44 0.02 14.49
C SER A 388 -14.21 0.76 13.18
N THR A 389 -13.00 1.31 12.98
CA THR A 389 -12.66 1.97 11.73
C THR A 389 -12.60 0.97 10.58
N VAL A 390 -11.91 -0.15 10.74
CA VAL A 390 -11.76 -1.16 9.69
C VAL A 390 -13.11 -1.73 9.24
N ARG A 391 -14.01 -2.05 10.20
CA ARG A 391 -15.39 -2.49 9.93
C ARG A 391 -16.16 -1.49 9.09
N ARG A 392 -16.06 -0.19 9.39
CA ARG A 392 -16.75 0.86 8.63
C ARG A 392 -16.26 0.97 7.18
N HIS A 393 -15.00 0.68 6.92
CA HIS A 393 -14.42 0.86 5.59
C HIS A 393 -14.65 -0.35 4.68
N TRP A 394 -14.40 -1.56 5.17
CA TRP A 394 -14.50 -2.78 4.35
C TRP A 394 -14.81 -4.03 5.17
N GLY A 395 -14.52 -4.06 6.47
CA GLY A 395 -14.72 -5.26 7.28
C GLY A 395 -16.16 -5.76 7.24
N TYR A 396 -17.14 -4.85 7.10
CA TYR A 396 -18.55 -5.19 6.94
C TYR A 396 -18.84 -6.08 5.70
N LEU A 397 -18.01 -6.04 4.66
CA LEU A 397 -18.18 -6.85 3.45
C LEU A 397 -17.93 -8.32 3.74
N LEU A 398 -16.85 -8.60 4.48
CA LEU A 398 -16.52 -9.94 4.94
C LEU A 398 -17.50 -10.41 6.02
N GLU A 399 -17.75 -9.59 7.03
CA GLU A 399 -18.65 -9.94 8.15
C GLU A 399 -20.09 -10.16 7.70
N GLY A 400 -20.54 -9.44 6.68
CA GLY A 400 -21.88 -9.54 6.11
C GLY A 400 -22.04 -10.57 4.99
N ASP A 401 -21.00 -11.36 4.67
CA ASP A 401 -21.00 -12.31 3.54
C ASP A 401 -21.37 -11.67 2.18
N ILE A 402 -20.93 -10.44 1.95
CA ILE A 402 -21.33 -9.62 0.80
C ILE A 402 -20.43 -9.87 -0.42
N ALA A 403 -19.11 -9.78 -0.20
CA ALA A 403 -18.10 -9.89 -1.25
C ALA A 403 -16.73 -10.22 -0.64
N PRO A 404 -15.84 -10.89 -1.38
CA PRO A 404 -14.47 -11.11 -0.94
C PRO A 404 -13.70 -9.80 -0.83
N VAL A 405 -12.88 -9.72 0.21
CA VAL A 405 -11.94 -8.62 0.42
C VAL A 405 -10.54 -9.19 0.44
N TRP A 406 -9.71 -8.66 -0.45
CA TRP A 406 -8.29 -8.92 -0.52
C TRP A 406 -7.55 -7.67 -0.06
N VAL A 407 -6.80 -7.76 1.04
CA VAL A 407 -5.98 -6.65 1.51
C VAL A 407 -4.67 -6.64 0.71
N GLY A 408 -4.71 -6.13 -0.52
CA GLY A 408 -3.60 -6.30 -1.48
C GLY A 408 -2.32 -5.54 -1.15
N GLU A 409 -2.37 -4.59 -0.21
CA GLU A 409 -1.16 -3.98 0.38
C GLU A 409 -1.30 -3.74 1.89
N PHE A 410 -0.39 -4.35 2.65
CA PHE A 410 -0.08 -3.99 4.03
C PHE A 410 1.38 -4.38 4.33
N GLY A 411 1.99 -3.72 5.30
CA GLY A 411 3.39 -4.00 5.64
C GLY A 411 3.83 -3.32 6.91
N ALA A 412 5.01 -3.72 7.39
CA ALA A 412 5.67 -3.09 8.52
C ALA A 412 7.19 -3.19 8.32
N PRO A 413 7.98 -2.24 8.86
CA PRO A 413 9.43 -2.30 8.76
C PRO A 413 10.00 -3.46 9.58
N ALA A 414 11.08 -4.09 9.11
CA ALA A 414 11.77 -5.17 9.82
C ALA A 414 12.20 -4.79 11.26
N ARG A 415 12.40 -3.49 11.50
CA ARG A 415 12.67 -2.91 12.82
C ARG A 415 11.54 -1.94 13.21
N PRO A 416 10.45 -2.42 13.81
CA PRO A 416 9.29 -1.60 14.10
C PRO A 416 9.50 -0.69 15.31
N GLY A 417 8.98 0.53 15.21
CA GLY A 417 8.68 1.34 16.37
C GLY A 417 7.45 0.83 17.13
N VAL A 418 7.14 1.47 18.26
CA VAL A 418 5.98 1.10 19.09
C VAL A 418 4.66 1.20 18.32
N GLY A 419 4.54 2.19 17.45
CA GLY A 419 3.36 2.40 16.61
C GLY A 419 3.20 1.31 15.55
N ASP A 420 4.27 1.01 14.81
CA ASP A 420 4.27 0.03 13.74
C ASP A 420 3.89 -1.36 14.26
N ALA A 421 4.46 -1.79 15.38
CA ALA A 421 4.15 -3.10 15.93
C ALA A 421 2.73 -3.17 16.52
N ARG A 422 2.20 -2.06 17.06
CA ARG A 422 0.81 -2.00 17.51
C ARG A 422 -0.13 -2.16 16.32
N TYR A 423 0.11 -1.41 15.25
CA TYR A 423 -0.63 -1.52 14.01
C TYR A 423 -0.57 -2.95 13.48
N TRP A 424 0.62 -3.52 13.34
CA TRP A 424 0.83 -4.89 12.85
C TRP A 424 0.02 -5.90 13.65
N ARG A 425 0.13 -5.87 14.98
CA ARG A 425 -0.60 -6.77 15.86
C ARG A 425 -2.12 -6.63 15.72
N HIS A 426 -2.63 -5.40 15.60
CA HIS A 426 -4.06 -5.17 15.44
C HIS A 426 -4.55 -5.66 14.08
N LEU A 427 -3.84 -5.34 13.00
CA LEU A 427 -4.21 -5.75 11.66
C LEU A 427 -4.15 -7.27 11.51
N VAL A 428 -3.01 -7.90 11.83
CA VAL A 428 -2.85 -9.36 11.71
C VAL A 428 -3.89 -10.09 12.55
N ARG A 429 -4.15 -9.64 13.79
CA ARG A 429 -5.23 -10.21 14.62
C ARG A 429 -6.58 -10.14 13.91
N TYR A 430 -6.89 -9.01 13.31
CA TYR A 430 -8.17 -8.82 12.62
C TYR A 430 -8.27 -9.66 11.33
N LEU A 431 -7.20 -9.73 10.53
CA LEU A 431 -7.13 -10.57 9.32
C LEU A 431 -7.33 -12.05 9.66
N LYS A 432 -6.76 -12.53 10.78
CA LYS A 432 -6.99 -13.89 11.27
C LYS A 432 -8.44 -14.12 11.65
N VAL A 433 -9.05 -13.21 12.42
CA VAL A 433 -10.45 -13.32 12.86
C VAL A 433 -11.41 -13.38 11.67
N LEU A 434 -11.10 -12.67 10.59
CA LEU A 434 -11.93 -12.66 9.39
C LEU A 434 -11.51 -13.68 8.33
N ASP A 435 -10.45 -14.46 8.55
CA ASP A 435 -9.85 -15.28 7.48
C ASP A 435 -9.69 -14.49 6.15
N ALA A 436 -9.23 -13.25 6.25
CA ALA A 436 -9.16 -12.36 5.09
C ALA A 436 -8.01 -12.74 4.14
N ASP A 437 -8.22 -12.58 2.84
CA ASP A 437 -7.17 -12.71 1.83
C ASP A 437 -6.22 -11.50 1.89
N PHE A 438 -4.94 -11.67 1.53
CA PHE A 438 -3.95 -10.60 1.73
C PHE A 438 -2.86 -10.54 0.65
N GLY A 439 -2.21 -9.38 0.56
CA GLY A 439 -1.04 -9.07 -0.23
C GLY A 439 -0.04 -8.27 0.59
N TYR A 440 1.09 -8.89 0.95
CA TYR A 440 2.13 -8.21 1.72
C TYR A 440 2.96 -7.27 0.83
N TRP A 441 3.17 -6.04 1.29
CA TRP A 441 4.11 -5.09 0.70
C TRP A 441 5.40 -5.06 1.54
N ALA A 442 6.55 -5.50 1.02
CA ALA A 442 6.80 -6.09 -0.30
C ALA A 442 7.88 -7.18 -0.23
N LEU A 443 8.07 -7.91 -1.33
CA LEU A 443 9.19 -8.84 -1.50
C LEU A 443 10.53 -8.09 -1.47
N ASN A 444 10.62 -7.00 -2.24
CA ASN A 444 11.85 -6.32 -2.62
C ASN A 444 12.67 -5.80 -1.41
N PRO A 445 14.02 -5.92 -1.43
CA PRO A 445 14.93 -5.37 -0.41
C PRO A 445 15.31 -3.91 -0.65
N ARG A 446 15.11 -3.39 -1.87
CA ARG A 446 15.54 -2.05 -2.28
C ARG A 446 14.67 -1.45 -3.39
N LYS A 447 14.71 -0.13 -3.42
CA LYS A 447 14.24 0.74 -4.49
C LYS A 447 15.42 1.18 -5.35
N MET A 448 15.33 1.09 -6.68
CA MET A 448 16.42 1.34 -7.63
C MET A 448 16.14 2.46 -8.64
N SER A 449 16.87 3.56 -8.57
CA SER A 449 16.69 4.68 -9.49
C SER A 449 17.50 4.53 -10.77
N ARG A 450 17.09 5.26 -11.82
CA ARG A 450 17.73 5.20 -13.14
C ARG A 450 19.21 5.59 -13.15
N ASP A 451 19.61 6.43 -12.20
CA ASP A 451 21.00 6.87 -11.98
C ASP A 451 21.88 5.80 -11.29
N GLY A 452 21.31 4.65 -10.95
CA GLY A 452 22.00 3.54 -10.28
C GLY A 452 22.03 3.68 -8.75
N SER A 453 21.44 4.73 -8.19
CA SER A 453 21.27 4.82 -6.73
C SER A 453 20.21 3.84 -6.23
N SER A 454 20.40 3.36 -5.00
CA SER A 454 19.44 2.49 -4.33
C SER A 454 19.09 3.00 -2.94
N VAL A 455 17.85 2.76 -2.53
CA VAL A 455 17.38 3.01 -1.16
C VAL A 455 16.86 1.70 -0.58
N PRO A 456 17.27 1.31 0.65
CA PRO A 456 16.74 0.11 1.29
C PRO A 456 15.22 0.17 1.46
N GLU A 457 14.54 -0.91 1.09
CA GLU A 457 13.12 -1.13 1.35
C GLU A 457 12.98 -1.80 2.72
N THR A 458 12.65 -0.99 3.73
CA THR A 458 12.56 -1.48 5.12
C THR A 458 11.49 -2.55 5.31
N TYR A 459 10.55 -2.68 4.36
CA TYR A 459 9.45 -3.65 4.43
C TYR A 459 9.80 -4.97 3.74
N GLY A 460 10.96 -5.06 3.07
CA GLY A 460 11.38 -6.23 2.31
C GLY A 460 11.34 -7.55 3.08
N LEU A 461 11.04 -8.62 2.37
CA LEU A 461 11.06 -10.01 2.87
C LEU A 461 12.28 -10.80 2.41
N VAL A 462 13.12 -10.20 1.58
CA VAL A 462 14.43 -10.75 1.21
C VAL A 462 15.50 -9.70 1.50
N GLU A 463 16.74 -10.15 1.63
CA GLU A 463 17.92 -9.30 1.72
C GLU A 463 18.38 -8.85 0.32
N GLU A 464 19.33 -7.92 0.26
CA GLU A 464 19.88 -7.34 -0.99
C GLU A 464 20.42 -8.38 -1.99
N ASP A 465 20.75 -9.58 -1.53
CA ASP A 465 21.21 -10.69 -2.38
C ASP A 465 20.06 -11.37 -3.17
N TRP A 466 18.80 -10.97 -2.92
CA TRP A 466 17.59 -11.54 -3.51
C TRP A 466 17.47 -13.06 -3.31
N LYS A 467 18.13 -13.59 -2.27
CA LYS A 467 18.23 -15.02 -1.97
C LYS A 467 17.91 -15.32 -0.52
N THR A 468 18.39 -14.50 0.40
CA THR A 468 18.26 -14.70 1.84
C THR A 468 16.94 -14.12 2.33
N PRO A 469 16.03 -14.92 2.89
CA PRO A 469 14.76 -14.42 3.39
C PRO A 469 14.91 -13.71 4.74
N VAL A 470 14.09 -12.70 4.99
CA VAL A 470 13.99 -12.01 6.28
C VAL A 470 12.97 -12.74 7.16
N LEU A 471 13.46 -13.56 8.09
CA LEU A 471 12.65 -14.42 8.95
C LEU A 471 12.39 -13.79 10.32
N ASP A 472 11.55 -12.75 10.34
CA ASP A 472 11.20 -12.00 11.55
C ASP A 472 9.74 -12.17 12.01
N TYR A 473 9.34 -11.38 13.01
CA TYR A 473 7.96 -11.32 13.52
C TYR A 473 6.88 -11.18 12.43
N ARG A 474 7.20 -10.53 11.29
CA ARG A 474 6.27 -10.34 10.16
C ARG A 474 6.08 -11.66 9.46
N MET A 475 7.17 -12.33 9.08
CA MET A 475 7.13 -13.63 8.41
C MET A 475 6.44 -14.68 9.29
N LYS A 476 6.73 -14.70 10.60
CA LYS A 476 6.01 -15.55 11.57
C LYS A 476 4.49 -15.32 11.52
N SER A 477 4.08 -14.05 11.62
CA SER A 477 2.66 -13.66 11.60
C SER A 477 1.97 -14.04 10.28
N MET A 478 2.68 -13.93 9.15
CA MET A 478 2.17 -14.28 7.83
C MET A 478 2.07 -15.78 7.62
N ILE A 479 3.03 -16.58 8.08
CA ILE A 479 2.93 -18.05 8.07
C ILE A 479 1.68 -18.49 8.84
N GLU A 480 1.39 -17.85 9.97
CA GLU A 480 0.17 -18.11 10.74
C GLU A 480 -1.12 -17.65 10.01
N LEU A 481 -1.04 -16.68 9.09
CA LEU A 481 -2.16 -16.28 8.23
C LEU A 481 -2.33 -17.20 7.01
N MET A 482 -1.25 -17.82 6.56
CA MET A 482 -1.22 -18.73 5.41
C MET A 482 -1.82 -20.10 5.75
N ARG A 483 -1.68 -20.54 7.00
CA ARG A 483 -2.24 -21.81 7.46
C ARG A 483 -3.77 -21.76 7.43
N ASP A 484 -4.37 -22.81 6.88
CA ASP A 484 -5.83 -22.97 6.85
C ASP A 484 -6.37 -23.03 8.28
N VAL A 485 -7.46 -22.30 8.54
CA VAL A 485 -8.16 -22.30 9.83
C VAL A 485 -8.72 -23.70 10.16
N ALA A 486 -8.88 -24.58 9.17
CA ALA A 486 -9.39 -25.94 9.33
C ALA A 486 -8.51 -26.83 10.23
N ASP A 487 -7.20 -26.60 10.30
CA ASP A 487 -6.32 -27.38 11.18
C ASP A 487 -6.47 -26.98 12.66
N SER A 488 -6.91 -25.75 12.94
CA SER A 488 -7.02 -25.25 14.32
C SER A 488 -8.19 -25.87 15.11
N GLU A 489 -9.26 -26.31 14.44
CA GLU A 489 -10.36 -27.03 15.09
C GLU A 489 -9.95 -28.46 15.48
N SER A 490 -9.00 -29.07 14.75
CA SER A 490 -8.49 -30.42 15.04
C SER A 490 -7.55 -30.45 16.26
N GLU A 491 -6.77 -29.39 16.50
CA GLU A 491 -5.91 -29.28 17.68
C GLU A 491 -6.72 -29.00 18.96
N ASP A 492 -7.80 -28.20 18.86
CA ASP A 492 -8.69 -27.91 19.99
C ASP A 492 -9.58 -29.11 20.37
N GLU A 493 -9.99 -29.95 19.41
CA GLU A 493 -10.68 -31.22 19.71
C GLU A 493 -9.74 -32.28 20.29
N ALA A 494 -8.50 -32.37 19.80
CA ALA A 494 -7.48 -33.27 20.36
C ALA A 494 -7.09 -32.88 21.79
N GLY A 495 -7.07 -31.58 22.10
CA GLY A 495 -6.82 -31.05 23.46
C GLY A 495 -7.97 -31.29 24.44
N ARG A 496 -9.21 -31.41 23.95
CA ARG A 496 -10.40 -31.73 24.78
C ARG A 496 -10.59 -33.23 25.01
N GLY A 497 -10.00 -34.10 24.17
CA GLY A 497 -10.12 -35.56 24.26
C GLY A 497 -9.25 -36.25 25.31
N ILE A 498 -8.32 -35.55 25.98
CA ILE A 498 -7.35 -36.14 26.92
C ILE A 498 -7.80 -35.98 28.40
N GLY A 499 -8.95 -35.35 28.67
CA GLY A 499 -9.44 -35.07 30.03
C GLY A 499 -10.38 -36.11 30.66
N GLU A 500 -10.89 -37.09 29.92
CA GLU A 500 -11.88 -38.06 30.44
C GLU A 500 -11.53 -39.49 30.02
N ARG A 501 -10.50 -40.09 30.65
CA ARG A 501 -10.36 -41.54 30.78
C ARG A 501 -9.24 -41.91 31.77
N LYS A 502 -9.55 -41.84 33.07
CA LYS A 502 -9.34 -42.88 34.12
C LYS A 502 -9.38 -42.27 35.51
#